data_AF-A0A6G9ZDP3-F1
#
_entry.id   AF-A0A6G9ZDP3-F1
#
_cell.length_a   1.000
_cell.length_b   1.000
_cell.length_c   1.000
_cell.angle_alpha   90.00
_cell.angle_beta   90.00
_cell.angle_gamma   90.00
#
_symmetry.space_group_name_H-M   'P 1'
#
loop_
_entity.id
_entity.type
_entity.pdbx_description
1 polymer ?
#
loop_
_entity_poly.entity_id
_entity_poly.type
_entity_poly.pdbx_seq_one_letter_code
_entity_poly.pdbx_strand_id
1 'polypeptide(L)'
;METVNGKALRLKTADYLDIVAREQKPLEVTYRGRPAESVALIPPKLWRNGIAKAPVAQAKIQDASVRDTRARFGDLRNSAVREGVHVRITRNGAEHVVLVPIEWARTVLGL
;
A
#
# COMPACT_ATOMS: atom_id res chain seq x y z
N MET A 1 -13.92 -2.36 2.24
CA MET A 1 -12.49 -2.76 2.24
C MET A 1 -12.27 -3.79 3.35
N GLU A 2 -11.50 -4.86 3.11
CA GLU A 2 -11.14 -5.82 4.17
C GLU A 2 -9.98 -5.27 5.00
N THR A 3 -9.98 -5.50 6.31
CA THR A 3 -8.96 -5.00 7.25
C THR A 3 -8.15 -6.15 7.84
N VAL A 4 -6.82 -6.09 7.71
CA VAL A 4 -5.91 -7.11 8.26
C VAL A 4 -4.94 -6.51 9.30
N ASN A 5 -4.54 -7.30 10.31
CA ASN A 5 -3.68 -6.83 11.42
C ASN A 5 -2.18 -7.11 11.21
N GLY A 6 -1.42 -6.03 11.08
CA GLY A 6 0.03 -5.89 10.92
C GLY A 6 0.93 -6.61 11.94
N LYS A 7 0.43 -6.97 13.12
CA LYS A 7 1.23 -7.71 14.11
C LYS A 7 1.41 -9.19 13.71
N ALA A 8 0.45 -9.75 12.98
CA ALA A 8 0.57 -11.08 12.37
C ALA A 8 1.39 -11.06 11.05
N LEU A 9 1.78 -9.87 10.55
CA LEU A 9 2.24 -9.68 9.17
C LEU A 9 3.72 -9.97 8.90
N ARG A 10 4.59 -10.10 9.91
CA ARG A 10 6.03 -10.32 9.64
C ARG A 10 6.30 -11.60 8.82
N LEU A 11 5.36 -12.54 8.83
CA LEU A 11 5.39 -13.80 8.07
C LEU A 11 4.49 -13.82 6.82
N LYS A 12 3.64 -12.81 6.57
CA LYS A 12 2.57 -12.86 5.54
C LYS A 12 2.44 -11.63 4.63
N THR A 13 3.30 -10.61 4.76
CA THR A 13 3.20 -9.39 3.90
C THR A 13 3.14 -9.74 2.40
N ALA A 14 3.88 -10.75 1.97
CA ALA A 14 3.87 -11.19 0.58
C ALA A 14 2.53 -11.77 0.13
N ASP A 15 1.87 -12.52 1.01
CA ASP A 15 0.59 -13.17 0.71
C ASP A 15 -0.47 -12.10 0.44
N TYR A 16 -0.46 -11.00 1.18
CA TYR A 16 -1.40 -9.90 0.96
C TYR A 16 -1.12 -9.12 -0.33
N LEU A 17 0.15 -8.94 -0.69
CA LEU A 17 0.50 -8.35 -1.98
C LEU A 17 -0.02 -9.23 -3.12
N ASP A 18 0.10 -10.55 -2.97
CA ASP A 18 -0.39 -11.51 -3.96
C ASP A 18 -1.92 -11.61 -3.97
N ILE A 19 -2.60 -11.50 -2.83
CA ILE A 19 -4.06 -11.41 -2.73
C ILE A 19 -4.56 -10.16 -3.47
N VAL A 20 -4.01 -8.97 -3.18
CA VAL A 20 -4.42 -7.73 -3.83
C VAL A 20 -4.16 -7.79 -5.34
N ALA A 21 -3.00 -8.29 -5.75
CA ALA A 21 -2.66 -8.44 -7.17
C ALA A 21 -3.56 -9.46 -7.89
N ARG A 22 -3.92 -10.57 -7.24
CA ARG A 22 -4.80 -11.60 -7.83
C ARG A 22 -6.26 -11.18 -7.87
N GLU A 23 -6.76 -10.62 -6.78
CA GLU A 23 -8.18 -10.33 -6.60
C GLU A 23 -8.56 -8.93 -7.08
N GLN A 24 -7.57 -8.08 -7.35
CA GLN A 24 -7.75 -6.69 -7.78
C GLN A 24 -8.63 -5.89 -6.81
N LYS A 25 -8.60 -6.26 -5.52
CA LYS A 25 -9.36 -5.61 -4.44
C LYS A 25 -8.41 -4.91 -3.47
N PRO A 26 -8.76 -3.69 -3.02
CA PRO A 26 -7.97 -2.98 -2.03
C PRO A 26 -8.09 -3.61 -0.65
N LEU A 27 -6.99 -3.56 0.10
CA LEU A 27 -6.87 -4.11 1.44
C LEU A 27 -6.34 -3.04 2.41
N GLU A 28 -7.01 -2.85 3.54
CA GLU A 28 -6.48 -2.03 4.64
C GLU A 28 -5.57 -2.88 5.51
N VAL A 29 -4.34 -2.43 5.70
CA VAL A 29 -3.37 -3.05 6.60
C VAL A 29 -3.22 -2.16 7.82
N THR A 30 -3.88 -2.55 8.91
CA THR A 30 -3.71 -1.89 10.23
C THR A 30 -2.42 -2.35 10.88
N TYR A 31 -1.81 -1.58 11.77
CA TYR A 31 -0.71 -2.05 12.61
C TYR A 31 -1.08 -1.98 14.09
N ARG A 32 -0.88 -3.08 14.82
CA ARG A 32 -1.25 -3.21 16.25
C ARG A 32 -2.72 -2.84 16.52
N GLY A 33 -3.60 -3.01 15.52
CA GLY A 33 -5.02 -2.64 15.62
C GLY A 33 -5.29 -1.14 15.73
N ARG A 34 -4.32 -0.27 15.37
CA ARG A 34 -4.50 1.20 15.38
C ARG A 34 -4.86 1.69 13.99
N PRO A 35 -6.08 2.22 13.77
CA PRO A 35 -6.51 2.73 12.46
C PRO A 35 -5.66 3.90 11.95
N ALA A 36 -5.15 4.74 12.86
CA ALA A 36 -4.29 5.88 12.51
C ALA A 36 -2.91 5.47 11.96
N GLU A 37 -2.52 4.20 12.14
CA GLU A 37 -1.27 3.64 11.59
C GLU A 37 -1.54 2.72 10.39
N SER A 38 -2.75 2.78 9.83
CA SER A 38 -3.15 1.97 8.67
C SER A 38 -2.59 2.52 7.36
N VAL A 39 -2.36 1.60 6.43
CA VAL A 39 -2.10 1.89 5.02
C VAL A 39 -3.04 1.06 4.16
N ALA A 40 -3.28 1.48 2.93
CA ALA A 40 -3.99 0.67 1.95
C ALA A 40 -3.01 0.04 0.97
N LEU A 41 -3.20 -1.25 0.69
CA LEU A 41 -2.62 -1.92 -0.46
C LEU A 41 -3.66 -1.92 -1.57
N ILE A 42 -3.34 -1.33 -2.71
CA ILE A 42 -4.28 -1.15 -3.82
C ILE A 42 -3.70 -1.64 -5.15
N PRO A 43 -4.55 -2.06 -6.10
CA PRO A 43 -4.08 -2.39 -7.44
C PRO A 43 -3.47 -1.18 -8.16
N PRO A 44 -2.42 -1.36 -8.99
CA PRO A 44 -1.79 -0.25 -9.72
C PRO A 44 -2.75 0.54 -10.61
N LYS A 45 -3.73 -0.14 -11.23
CA LYS A 45 -4.77 0.52 -12.04
C LYS A 45 -5.64 1.47 -11.20
N LEU A 46 -6.02 1.04 -9.99
CA LEU A 46 -6.81 1.87 -9.08
C LEU A 46 -6.02 3.09 -8.60
N TRP A 47 -4.73 2.90 -8.30
CA TRP A 47 -3.83 4.00 -7.96
C TRP A 47 -3.71 5.02 -9.10
N ARG A 48 -3.47 4.57 -10.34
CA ARG A 48 -3.40 5.44 -11.53
C ARG A 48 -4.67 6.28 -11.72
N ASN A 49 -5.83 5.66 -11.55
CA ASN A 49 -7.11 6.38 -11.61
C ASN A 49 -7.24 7.42 -10.48
N GLY A 50 -6.74 7.11 -9.28
CA GLY A 50 -6.75 8.04 -8.16
C GLY A 50 -5.83 9.23 -8.37
N ILE A 51 -4.59 9.01 -8.81
CA ILE A 51 -3.64 10.12 -9.04
C ILE A 51 -4.05 11.02 -10.21
N ALA A 52 -4.85 10.53 -11.16
CA ALA A 52 -5.44 11.37 -12.20
C ALA A 52 -6.48 12.37 -11.63
N LYS A 53 -7.11 12.04 -10.50
CA LYS A 53 -8.08 12.91 -9.80
C LYS A 53 -7.40 13.80 -8.75
N ALA A 54 -6.43 13.23 -8.03
CA ALA A 54 -5.69 13.89 -6.96
C ALA A 54 -4.20 13.61 -7.15
N PRO A 55 -3.49 14.46 -7.93
CA PRO A 55 -2.08 14.25 -8.25
C PRO A 55 -1.21 14.14 -6.99
N VAL A 56 -0.29 13.19 -7.01
CA VAL A 56 0.73 13.01 -5.99
C VAL A 56 2.04 13.54 -6.54
N ALA A 57 2.73 14.39 -5.77
CA ALA A 57 4.02 14.93 -6.19
C ALA A 57 5.02 13.80 -6.44
N GLN A 58 5.83 13.90 -7.50
CA GLN A 58 6.79 12.85 -7.86
C GLN A 58 7.75 12.50 -6.72
N ALA A 59 8.16 13.48 -5.90
CA ALA A 59 9.00 13.27 -4.72
C ALA A 59 8.35 12.42 -3.61
N LYS A 60 7.03 12.19 -3.68
CA LYS A 60 6.26 11.33 -2.78
C LYS A 60 6.01 9.95 -3.36
N ILE A 61 6.57 9.61 -4.51
CA ILE A 61 6.47 8.29 -5.12
C ILE A 61 7.80 7.56 -4.91
N GLN A 62 7.73 6.38 -4.31
CA GLN A 62 8.88 5.49 -4.10
C GLN A 62 8.65 4.16 -4.79
N ASP A 63 9.74 3.51 -5.17
CA ASP A 63 9.73 2.17 -5.75
C ASP A 63 10.38 1.18 -4.79
N ALA A 64 9.76 0.01 -4.67
CA ALA A 64 10.31 -1.12 -3.90
C ALA A 64 10.04 -2.42 -4.64
N SER A 65 10.92 -3.41 -4.50
CA SER A 65 10.58 -4.77 -4.91
C SER A 65 9.72 -5.46 -3.85
N VAL A 66 9.01 -6.54 -4.21
CA VAL A 66 8.35 -7.43 -3.24
C VAL A 66 9.36 -7.93 -2.19
N ARG A 67 10.62 -8.20 -2.60
CA ARG A 67 11.68 -8.66 -1.68
C ARG A 67 12.03 -7.58 -0.65
N ASP A 68 12.23 -6.34 -1.08
CA ASP A 68 12.53 -5.21 -0.19
C ASP A 68 11.35 -4.92 0.73
N THR A 69 10.13 -4.99 0.18
CA THR A 69 8.91 -4.78 0.94
C THR A 69 8.77 -5.78 2.08
N ARG A 70 9.13 -7.06 1.87
CA ARG A 70 9.14 -8.06 2.96
C ARG A 70 10.09 -7.68 4.08
N ALA A 71 11.29 -7.20 3.75
CA ALA A 71 12.31 -6.84 4.74
C ALA A 71 11.99 -5.52 5.45
N ARG A 72 11.38 -4.57 4.76
CA ARG A 72 11.26 -3.16 5.19
C ARG A 72 9.83 -2.64 5.25
N PHE A 73 8.83 -3.53 5.35
CA PHE A 73 7.42 -3.12 5.37
C PHE A 73 7.12 -2.04 6.42
N GLY A 74 7.71 -2.17 7.61
CA GLY A 74 7.55 -1.19 8.69
C GLY A 74 8.02 0.22 8.29
N ASP A 75 9.16 0.31 7.61
CA ASP A 75 9.73 1.58 7.13
C ASP A 75 8.86 2.18 6.04
N LEU A 76 8.50 1.38 5.02
CA LEU A 76 7.67 1.81 3.90
C LEU A 76 6.29 2.30 4.36
N ARG A 77 5.68 1.57 5.30
CA ARG A 77 4.44 2.00 5.97
C ARG A 77 4.66 3.31 6.72
N ASN A 78 5.73 3.44 7.50
CA ASN A 78 6.02 4.67 8.24
C ASN A 78 6.16 5.88 7.30
N SER A 79 6.84 5.72 6.17
CA SER A 79 6.93 6.76 5.13
C SER A 79 5.55 7.10 4.56
N ALA A 80 4.71 6.10 4.28
CA ALA A 80 3.35 6.36 3.81
C ALA A 80 2.50 7.12 4.85
N VAL A 81 2.50 6.66 6.10
CA VAL A 81 1.69 7.25 7.17
C VAL A 81 2.16 8.65 7.55
N ARG A 82 3.47 8.86 7.69
CA ARG A 82 4.03 10.12 8.22
C ARG A 82 4.32 11.15 7.14
N GLU A 83 4.74 10.69 5.96
CA GLU A 83 5.21 11.57 4.90
C GLU A 83 4.25 11.61 3.71
N GLY A 84 3.18 10.81 3.71
CA GLY A 84 2.23 10.74 2.59
C GLY A 84 2.83 10.10 1.35
N VAL A 85 3.81 9.21 1.51
CA VAL A 85 4.48 8.53 0.40
C VAL A 85 3.60 7.41 -0.18
N HIS A 86 3.62 7.29 -1.49
CA HIS A 86 3.06 6.19 -2.25
C HIS A 86 4.19 5.27 -2.70
N VAL A 87 4.11 3.99 -2.35
CA VAL A 87 5.16 3.01 -2.69
C VAL A 87 4.64 2.06 -3.75
N ARG A 88 5.21 2.13 -4.95
CA ARG A 88 4.98 1.16 -6.03
C ARG A 88 5.81 -0.08 -5.74
N ILE A 89 5.13 -1.20 -5.54
CA ILE A 89 5.75 -2.47 -5.23
C ILE A 89 5.79 -3.29 -6.50
N THR A 90 6.99 -3.70 -6.92
CA THR A 90 7.22 -4.45 -8.16
C THR A 90 7.57 -5.90 -7.89
N ARG A 91 7.13 -6.80 -8.78
CA ARG A 91 7.51 -8.21 -8.81
C ARG A 91 8.06 -8.51 -10.21
N ASN A 92 9.32 -8.96 -10.28
CA ASN A 92 10.00 -9.23 -11.55
C ASN A 92 9.97 -8.04 -12.52
N GLY A 93 10.09 -6.81 -12.01
CA GLY A 93 10.06 -5.58 -12.81
C GLY A 93 8.67 -5.08 -13.21
N ALA A 94 7.60 -5.82 -12.95
CA ALA A 94 6.23 -5.40 -13.21
C ALA A 94 5.57 -4.78 -11.96
N GLU A 95 4.74 -3.74 -12.14
CA GLU A 95 3.91 -3.19 -11.06
C GLU A 95 2.99 -4.28 -10.51
N HIS A 96 3.09 -4.54 -9.21
CA HIS A 96 2.34 -5.61 -8.55
C HIS A 96 1.23 -5.03 -7.69
N VAL A 97 1.59 -4.13 -6.76
CA VAL A 97 0.69 -3.47 -5.81
C VAL A 97 1.22 -2.07 -5.50
N VAL A 98 0.36 -1.16 -5.09
CA VAL A 98 0.78 0.14 -4.55
C VAL A 98 0.35 0.24 -3.09
N LEU A 99 1.29 0.57 -2.22
CA LEU A 99 1.01 0.95 -0.83
C LEU A 99 0.79 2.45 -0.77
N VAL A 100 -0.34 2.87 -0.20
CA VAL A 100 -0.72 4.28 -0.11
C VAL A 100 -1.19 4.65 1.30
N PRO A 101 -1.15 5.95 1.67
CA PRO A 101 -1.76 6.42 2.91
C PRO A 101 -3.26 6.11 2.95
N ILE A 102 -3.77 5.60 4.07
CA ILE A 102 -5.19 5.19 4.18
C ILE A 102 -6.14 6.37 3.95
N GLU A 103 -5.80 7.56 4.45
CA GLU A 103 -6.63 8.76 4.32
C GLU A 103 -6.72 9.23 2.86
N TRP A 104 -5.65 9.12 2.08
CA TRP A 104 -5.69 9.37 0.64
C TRP A 104 -6.60 8.35 -0.05
N ALA A 105 -6.49 7.07 0.31
CA ALA A 105 -7.30 6.02 -0.27
C ALA A 105 -8.81 6.25 0.00
N ARG A 106 -9.18 6.60 1.23
CA ARG A 106 -10.56 6.94 1.59
C ARG A 106 -11.08 8.17 0.85
N THR A 107 -10.28 9.24 0.83
CA THR A 107 -10.69 10.52 0.23
C THR A 107 -10.79 10.44 -1.29
N VAL A 108 -9.83 9.80 -1.95
CA VAL A 108 -9.70 9.83 -3.42
C VAL A 108 -10.40 8.65 -4.08
N LEU A 109 -10.42 7.48 -3.43
CA LEU A 109 -10.97 6.26 -3.98
C LEU A 109 -12.32 5.86 -3.35
N GLY A 110 -12.74 6.51 -2.25
CA GLY A 110 -14.00 6.20 -1.57
C GLY A 110 -14.00 4.83 -0.89
N LEU A 111 -12.84 4.40 -0.38
CA LEU A 111 -12.63 3.07 0.22
C LEU A 111 -13.02 2.95 1.69
#